data_AF-A0A3M7EN86-F1
#
_entry.id   AF-A0A3M7EN86-F1
#
_cell.length_a   1.000
_cell.length_b   1.000
_cell.length_c   1.000
_cell.angle_alpha   90.00
_cell.angle_beta   90.00
_cell.angle_gamma   90.00
#
_symmetry.space_group_name_H-M   'P 1'
#
loop_
_entity.id
_entity.type
_entity.pdbx_description
1 polymer ?
#
loop_
_entity_poly.entity_id
_entity_poly.type
_entity_poly.pdbx_seq_one_letter_code
_entity_poly.pdbx_strand_id
1 'polypeptide(L)'
;MGWAEIGGCMVRGQEMCLGKTRNLCSRRTQLSIHLYTTLHSRNPIAMASQRSSRALRVALRQASAPRVQQRTFVSAVNAASRPSVQPAQKAIASSFVQQTRGAKTVDFAGDKEKVYERNDWPHDKLLDYFKNDTLALIGYGSQGHGQGLNLRDNGLNVIVGVRKDGASWKEAIQDGWVPGKNLFEVDEAIQKGSIIMNLLSDAAQSETWPRIKPMLTKGKTLYFSHGFSPVFKDQTKVEVPNDIDVILVAPKGSGRTVRTLFREGRGINSSFAVFQDVTGKAEERAVAMGVAVGSGYLYKTTFEKEVYSDLYGERGCLMGGIHGMFLAQYEVLRENGHSPSEAFNETVEEATQSLYPLIGQNGMDYMYAACSTTARRGAIDWSKRFKDSLKPVFEDLYESVRSGKETQRTMEYASRPDYRQAFEKEMEEIRNMEIWRAGKAVRSLRPENQ
;
A
#
# COMPACT_ATOMS: atom_id res chain seq x y z
N MET A 1 38.33 -9.11 -64.09
CA MET A 1 39.66 -9.04 -64.75
C MET A 1 40.63 -8.40 -63.77
N GLY A 2 41.79 -9.02 -63.52
CA GLY A 2 42.94 -8.40 -62.84
C GLY A 2 43.16 -8.81 -61.38
N TRP A 3 44.12 -9.71 -61.17
CA TRP A 3 44.67 -10.22 -59.90
C TRP A 3 45.80 -9.33 -59.35
N ALA A 4 46.08 -9.39 -58.03
CA ALA A 4 47.44 -9.55 -57.47
C ALA A 4 47.41 -9.79 -55.93
N GLU A 5 47.85 -10.99 -55.52
CA GLU A 5 48.36 -11.33 -54.18
C GLU A 5 49.77 -10.73 -53.99
N ILE A 6 50.33 -10.59 -52.77
CA ILE A 6 51.10 -11.57 -51.96
C ILE A 6 51.43 -10.81 -50.65
N GLY A 7 51.49 -11.34 -49.42
CA GLY A 7 51.43 -12.69 -48.87
C GLY A 7 51.83 -12.62 -47.38
N GLY A 8 51.58 -13.70 -46.62
CA GLY A 8 52.06 -13.84 -45.24
C GLY A 8 51.20 -14.79 -44.38
N CYS A 9 51.43 -16.10 -44.53
CA CYS A 9 50.82 -17.23 -43.81
C CYS A 9 50.74 -17.08 -42.28
N MET A 10 49.61 -17.43 -41.61
CA MET A 10 49.14 -18.77 -41.18
C MET A 10 49.93 -19.27 -39.93
N VAL A 11 49.39 -19.83 -38.83
CA VAL A 11 48.29 -20.78 -38.63
C VAL A 11 47.80 -20.76 -37.15
N ARG A 12 46.50 -21.05 -37.02
CA ARG A 12 45.61 -21.56 -35.95
C ARG A 12 46.21 -22.36 -34.76
N GLY A 13 45.53 -22.25 -33.60
CA GLY A 13 44.62 -23.31 -33.13
C GLY A 13 44.98 -24.12 -31.87
N GLN A 14 43.95 -24.33 -31.04
CA GLN A 14 43.68 -25.43 -30.08
C GLN A 14 44.19 -25.37 -28.61
N GLU A 15 43.20 -25.21 -27.72
CA GLU A 15 42.72 -26.16 -26.70
C GLU A 15 43.66 -27.16 -25.97
N MET A 16 43.35 -27.23 -24.65
CA MET A 16 43.25 -28.41 -23.78
C MET A 16 44.42 -28.85 -22.87
N CYS A 17 44.07 -28.86 -21.57
CA CYS A 17 44.17 -29.97 -20.61
C CYS A 17 45.34 -30.10 -19.60
N LEU A 18 44.90 -30.20 -18.33
CA LEU A 18 45.35 -31.09 -17.24
C LEU A 18 46.66 -30.78 -16.49
N GLY A 19 46.57 -30.72 -15.14
CA GLY A 19 47.77 -30.63 -14.29
C GLY A 19 47.57 -30.60 -12.77
N LYS A 20 47.13 -31.73 -12.21
CA LYS A 20 47.13 -32.18 -10.80
C LYS A 20 48.16 -31.57 -9.80
N THR A 21 47.62 -31.26 -8.61
CA THR A 21 48.07 -31.63 -7.23
C THR A 21 49.39 -31.14 -6.60
N ARG A 22 49.20 -30.66 -5.36
CA ARG A 22 49.85 -31.05 -4.07
C ARG A 22 51.04 -30.25 -3.53
N ASN A 23 50.86 -29.93 -2.24
CA ASN A 23 51.83 -29.97 -1.12
C ASN A 23 52.82 -28.79 -1.01
N LEU A 24 53.27 -28.34 0.16
CA LEU A 24 52.95 -28.45 1.59
C LEU A 24 54.14 -27.75 2.26
N CYS A 25 53.94 -26.79 3.19
CA CYS A 25 54.85 -26.58 4.33
C CYS A 25 54.22 -25.53 5.26
N SER A 26 53.56 -25.91 6.36
CA SER A 26 54.06 -26.28 7.69
C SER A 26 54.56 -25.10 8.55
N ARG A 27 53.87 -24.87 9.67
CA ARG A 27 54.34 -24.96 11.07
C ARG A 27 53.19 -24.48 11.99
N ARG A 28 52.49 -25.40 12.67
CA ARG A 28 52.72 -25.94 14.04
C ARG A 28 52.20 -25.00 15.14
N THR A 29 51.00 -25.28 15.68
CA THR A 29 50.66 -26.06 16.90
C THR A 29 50.80 -25.28 18.22
N GLN A 30 49.68 -25.14 18.95
CA GLN A 30 49.47 -25.86 20.22
C GLN A 30 48.00 -25.79 20.66
N LEU A 31 47.40 -26.97 20.83
CA LEU A 31 46.18 -27.24 21.59
C LEU A 31 46.55 -27.50 23.06
N SER A 32 45.63 -27.24 23.98
CA SER A 32 45.45 -28.07 25.18
C SER A 32 43.98 -28.10 25.59
N ILE A 33 43.43 -29.31 25.58
CA ILE A 33 42.13 -29.73 26.12
C ILE A 33 42.42 -30.47 27.43
N HIS A 34 41.58 -30.33 28.45
CA HIS A 34 41.40 -31.34 29.50
C HIS A 34 39.91 -31.51 29.84
N LEU A 35 39.51 -32.78 30.00
CA LEU A 35 38.16 -33.30 30.23
C LEU A 35 37.85 -33.50 31.73
N TYR A 36 36.58 -33.32 32.08
CA TYR A 36 35.70 -34.03 33.04
C TYR A 36 36.27 -34.77 34.27
N THR A 37 35.68 -34.52 35.45
CA THR A 37 34.92 -35.55 36.22
C THR A 37 34.00 -34.96 37.31
N THR A 38 32.94 -35.71 37.57
CA THR A 38 31.76 -35.58 38.45
C THR A 38 32.04 -35.77 39.95
N LEU A 39 31.19 -35.21 40.83
CA LEU A 39 30.65 -35.91 42.04
C LEU A 39 29.54 -35.13 42.78
N HIS A 40 28.69 -35.92 43.44
CA HIS A 40 27.35 -35.69 43.99
C HIS A 40 27.27 -34.96 45.36
N SER A 41 26.12 -34.32 45.66
CA SER A 41 25.19 -34.59 46.79
C SER A 41 24.20 -33.42 46.96
N ARG A 42 22.89 -33.61 46.70
CA ARG A 42 21.77 -33.94 47.63
C ARG A 42 21.57 -32.95 48.81
N ASN A 43 20.62 -32.01 48.59
CA ASN A 43 19.33 -31.80 49.32
C ASN A 43 19.30 -31.59 50.86
N PRO A 44 18.19 -31.07 51.42
CA PRO A 44 17.74 -29.67 51.53
C PRO A 44 17.56 -29.30 53.04
N ILE A 45 17.01 -28.14 53.40
CA ILE A 45 16.12 -27.95 54.57
C ILE A 45 15.60 -26.50 54.61
N ALA A 46 14.39 -26.39 55.11
CA ALA A 46 13.47 -25.28 55.06
C ALA A 46 13.49 -24.34 56.29
N MET A 47 12.71 -23.27 56.13
CA MET A 47 11.88 -22.57 57.13
C MET A 47 12.44 -21.45 58.01
N ALA A 48 11.48 -20.56 58.31
CA ALA A 48 11.35 -19.57 59.39
C ALA A 48 12.06 -18.22 59.13
N SER A 49 11.32 -17.19 58.68
CA SER A 49 10.42 -16.33 59.47
C SER A 49 11.14 -15.52 60.55
N GLN A 50 11.33 -14.23 60.31
CA GLN A 50 11.28 -13.23 61.38
C GLN A 50 10.47 -12.02 60.92
N ARG A 51 9.35 -11.83 61.61
CA ARG A 51 8.63 -10.57 61.75
C ARG A 51 9.50 -9.64 62.59
N SER A 52 9.58 -8.38 62.21
CA SER A 52 9.72 -7.29 63.18
C SER A 52 8.95 -6.07 62.68
N SER A 53 7.79 -5.92 63.33
CA SER A 53 6.94 -4.75 63.39
C SER A 53 7.66 -3.54 63.98
N ARG A 54 7.45 -2.35 63.39
CA ARG A 54 7.18 -1.14 64.16
C ARG A 54 6.33 -0.16 63.36
N ALA A 55 5.20 0.19 63.95
CA ALA A 55 4.19 1.09 63.44
C ALA A 55 4.28 2.47 64.13
N LEU A 56 3.56 3.43 63.51
CA LEU A 56 3.00 4.68 64.02
C LEU A 56 3.91 5.91 64.19
N ARG A 57 3.62 6.99 63.44
CA ARG A 57 2.55 7.94 63.81
C ARG A 57 2.08 8.83 62.65
N VAL A 58 0.81 9.16 62.76
CA VAL A 58 -0.07 10.03 61.97
C VAL A 58 0.31 11.51 62.13
N ALA A 59 0.14 12.30 61.06
CA ALA A 59 -0.22 13.71 61.15
C ALA A 59 -1.12 14.12 59.97
N LEU A 60 -2.38 14.39 60.28
CA LEU A 60 -3.36 15.08 59.44
C LEU A 60 -2.94 16.56 59.25
N ARG A 61 -3.01 17.08 58.02
CA ARG A 61 -3.33 18.50 57.78
C ARG A 61 -4.26 18.64 56.58
N GLN A 62 -5.38 19.30 56.85
CA GLN A 62 -6.42 19.69 55.90
C GLN A 62 -6.03 20.95 55.10
N ALA A 63 -6.54 20.97 53.87
CA ALA A 63 -7.15 22.08 53.14
C ALA A 63 -6.37 23.38 52.87
N SER A 64 -6.15 23.65 51.58
CA SER A 64 -6.52 24.92 50.95
C SER A 64 -6.37 24.82 49.42
N ALA A 65 -7.49 24.83 48.69
CA ALA A 65 -7.53 25.03 47.23
C ALA A 65 -7.60 26.53 46.92
N PRO A 66 -6.98 27.04 45.83
CA PRO A 66 -7.23 28.40 45.39
C PRO A 66 -8.39 28.48 44.39
N ARG A 67 -9.13 29.58 44.55
CA ARG A 67 -10.38 30.00 43.90
C ARG A 67 -10.25 30.29 42.40
N VAL A 68 -11.34 29.96 41.72
CA VAL A 68 -11.80 30.43 40.41
C VAL A 68 -11.84 31.98 40.35
N GLN A 69 -11.27 32.57 39.31
CA GLN A 69 -11.55 33.95 38.89
C GLN A 69 -12.59 33.93 37.76
N GLN A 70 -13.85 34.19 38.11
CA GLN A 70 -14.88 34.61 37.17
C GLN A 70 -14.75 36.12 36.94
N ARG A 71 -14.51 36.55 35.71
CA ARG A 71 -14.69 37.95 35.30
C ARG A 71 -16.12 38.13 34.80
N THR A 72 -16.91 38.83 35.60
CA THR A 72 -18.19 39.44 35.24
C THR A 72 -17.95 40.64 34.32
N PHE A 73 -18.61 40.69 33.16
CA PHE A 73 -18.89 41.95 32.48
C PHE A 73 -20.40 42.14 32.33
N VAL A 74 -20.81 43.32 32.75
CA VAL A 74 -22.16 43.82 32.95
C VAL A 74 -22.80 44.18 31.60
N SER A 75 -24.10 43.87 31.48
CA SER A 75 -25.00 44.29 30.42
C SER A 75 -25.24 45.81 30.47
N ALA A 76 -25.17 46.47 29.31
CA ALA A 76 -25.75 47.79 29.12
C ALA A 76 -26.66 47.77 27.89
N VAL A 77 -27.95 47.72 28.17
CA VAL A 77 -29.06 47.93 27.23
C VAL A 77 -29.22 49.44 27.09
N ASN A 78 -29.25 49.96 25.86
CA ASN A 78 -29.90 51.24 25.60
C ASN A 78 -30.73 51.14 24.32
N ALA A 79 -32.03 51.30 24.53
CA ALA A 79 -33.05 51.41 23.51
C ALA A 79 -33.07 52.84 22.95
N ALA A 80 -33.20 52.97 21.63
CA ALA A 80 -33.81 54.13 21.00
C ALA A 80 -34.54 53.70 19.74
N SER A 81 -35.85 53.80 19.81
CA SER A 81 -36.88 53.50 18.82
C SER A 81 -37.02 54.58 17.74
N ARG A 82 -37.22 54.19 16.47
CA ARG A 82 -38.43 54.49 15.66
C ARG A 82 -38.36 53.86 14.25
N PRO A 83 -39.52 53.59 13.61
CA PRO A 83 -39.64 52.67 12.48
C PRO A 83 -39.71 53.37 11.12
N SER A 84 -39.21 52.72 10.06
CA SER A 84 -39.70 52.95 8.70
C SER A 84 -40.06 51.61 8.07
N VAL A 85 -41.30 51.54 7.58
CA VAL A 85 -41.87 50.39 6.88
C VAL A 85 -41.44 50.48 5.42
N GLN A 86 -40.78 49.44 4.92
CA GLN A 86 -40.68 49.15 3.48
C GLN A 86 -41.18 47.72 3.23
N PRO A 87 -41.92 47.48 2.14
CA PRO A 87 -42.57 46.19 1.90
C PRO A 87 -41.55 45.12 1.53
N ALA A 88 -41.74 43.92 2.09
CA ALA A 88 -40.94 42.74 1.79
C ALA A 88 -41.02 42.41 0.29
N GLN A 89 -39.89 42.55 -0.41
CA GLN A 89 -39.72 41.92 -1.72
C GLN A 89 -39.70 40.41 -1.52
N LYS A 90 -40.57 39.71 -2.25
CA LYS A 90 -40.62 38.25 -2.34
C LYS A 90 -39.21 37.71 -2.58
N ALA A 91 -38.71 36.90 -1.65
CA ALA A 91 -37.53 36.10 -1.87
C ALA A 91 -37.79 35.19 -3.08
N ILE A 92 -37.15 35.52 -4.19
CA ILE A 92 -37.00 34.59 -5.31
C ILE A 92 -36.19 33.44 -4.73
N ALA A 93 -36.82 32.27 -4.63
CA ALA A 93 -36.12 31.03 -4.33
C ALA A 93 -35.04 30.87 -5.41
N SER A 94 -33.79 31.22 -5.09
CA SER A 94 -32.67 30.86 -5.93
C SER A 94 -32.59 29.35 -5.88
N SER A 95 -33.01 28.69 -6.96
CA SER A 95 -32.60 27.33 -7.25
C SER A 95 -31.09 27.27 -7.03
N PHE A 96 -30.66 26.57 -5.98
CA PHE A 96 -29.27 26.15 -5.86
C PHE A 96 -29.03 25.19 -7.02
N VAL A 97 -28.66 25.75 -8.17
CA VAL A 97 -27.96 25.00 -9.20
C VAL A 97 -26.65 24.62 -8.52
N GLN A 98 -26.60 23.40 -8.01
CA GLN A 98 -25.35 22.77 -7.64
C GLN A 98 -24.52 22.73 -8.92
N GLN A 99 -23.66 23.74 -9.10
CA GLN A 99 -22.68 23.72 -10.17
C GLN A 99 -21.87 22.46 -9.96
N THR A 100 -22.13 21.44 -10.77
CA THR A 100 -21.20 20.35 -11.01
C THR A 100 -19.94 21.03 -11.54
N ARG A 101 -19.01 21.36 -10.63
CA ARG A 101 -17.67 21.78 -11.02
C ARG A 101 -17.15 20.61 -11.85
N GLY A 102 -16.86 20.84 -13.12
CA GLY A 102 -16.17 19.85 -13.93
C GLY A 102 -14.74 19.68 -13.41
N ALA A 103 -14.04 18.72 -14.01
CA ALA A 103 -12.63 18.44 -13.76
C ALA A 103 -11.81 19.72 -13.55
N LYS A 104 -10.98 19.73 -12.50
CA LYS A 104 -10.21 20.89 -12.10
C LYS A 104 -8.81 20.81 -12.68
N THR A 105 -8.28 21.94 -13.10
CA THR A 105 -6.84 22.07 -13.33
C THR A 105 -6.19 22.55 -12.04
N VAL A 106 -5.29 21.74 -11.49
CA VAL A 106 -4.54 22.03 -10.26
C VAL A 106 -3.07 22.26 -10.63
N ASP A 107 -2.45 23.22 -9.96
CA ASP A 107 -1.03 23.55 -10.13
C ASP A 107 -0.20 22.73 -9.13
N PHE A 108 0.56 21.76 -9.63
CA PHE A 108 1.49 20.93 -8.89
C PHE A 108 2.91 21.48 -9.06
N ALA A 109 3.24 22.52 -8.29
CA ALA A 109 4.57 23.13 -8.27
C ALA A 109 5.07 23.65 -9.64
N GLY A 110 4.16 24.23 -10.43
CA GLY A 110 4.41 24.75 -11.78
C GLY A 110 3.80 23.88 -12.88
N ASP A 111 3.53 22.61 -12.59
CA ASP A 111 2.92 21.67 -13.54
C ASP A 111 1.41 21.64 -13.38
N LYS A 112 0.69 22.14 -14.40
CA LYS A 112 -0.78 22.19 -14.39
C LYS A 112 -1.36 20.87 -14.86
N GLU A 113 -2.02 20.15 -13.96
CA GLU A 113 -2.63 18.86 -14.25
C GLU A 113 -4.15 18.90 -14.09
N LYS A 114 -4.84 18.16 -14.96
CA LYS A 114 -6.27 17.94 -14.85
C LYS A 114 -6.53 16.79 -13.87
N VAL A 115 -7.26 17.09 -12.81
CA VAL A 115 -7.71 16.13 -11.80
C VAL A 115 -9.23 16.04 -11.77
N TYR A 116 -9.73 14.90 -11.33
CA TYR A 116 -11.16 14.64 -11.19
C TYR A 116 -11.49 14.32 -9.73
N GLU A 117 -12.53 14.93 -9.20
CA GLU A 117 -12.99 14.73 -7.83
C GLU A 117 -14.32 13.97 -7.80
N ARG A 118 -14.70 13.45 -6.62
CA ARG A 118 -15.99 12.75 -6.47
C ARG A 118 -17.19 13.60 -6.90
N ASN A 119 -17.12 14.92 -6.68
CA ASN A 119 -18.20 15.84 -7.04
C ASN A 119 -18.42 15.99 -8.55
N ASP A 120 -17.47 15.57 -9.38
CA ASP A 120 -17.62 15.56 -10.84
C ASP A 120 -18.56 14.43 -11.32
N TRP A 121 -18.74 13.43 -10.45
CA TRP A 121 -19.59 12.24 -10.64
C TRP A 121 -20.46 11.99 -9.41
N PRO A 122 -21.47 12.85 -9.16
CA PRO A 122 -22.41 12.61 -8.07
C PRO A 122 -23.10 11.25 -8.22
N HIS A 123 -23.55 10.70 -7.10
CA HIS A 123 -24.07 9.34 -7.00
C HIS A 123 -25.16 9.04 -8.04
N ASP A 124 -26.16 9.91 -8.21
CA ASP A 124 -27.23 9.73 -9.20
C ASP A 124 -26.71 9.67 -10.64
N LYS A 125 -25.67 10.44 -10.96
CA LYS A 125 -25.02 10.42 -12.28
C LYS A 125 -24.28 9.10 -12.50
N LEU A 126 -23.65 8.54 -11.48
CA LEU A 126 -23.00 7.21 -11.58
C LEU A 126 -24.04 6.11 -11.82
N LEU A 127 -25.15 6.14 -11.07
CA LEU A 127 -26.24 5.18 -11.25
C LEU A 127 -26.82 5.26 -12.66
N ASP A 128 -27.11 6.46 -13.16
CA ASP A 128 -27.65 6.62 -14.51
C ASP A 128 -26.66 6.20 -15.60
N TYR A 129 -25.37 6.51 -15.44
CA TYR A 129 -24.33 6.17 -16.39
C TYR A 129 -24.14 4.66 -16.54
N PHE A 130 -24.11 3.94 -15.41
CA PHE A 130 -23.88 2.49 -15.38
C PHE A 130 -25.16 1.64 -15.30
N LYS A 131 -26.36 2.22 -15.45
CA LYS A 131 -27.64 1.50 -15.28
C LYS A 131 -27.83 0.28 -16.19
N ASN A 132 -27.18 0.31 -17.35
CA ASN A 132 -27.23 -0.77 -18.35
C ASN A 132 -25.99 -1.67 -18.30
N ASP A 133 -25.04 -1.38 -17.42
CA ASP A 133 -23.81 -2.14 -17.29
C ASP A 133 -23.96 -3.25 -16.24
N THR A 134 -23.23 -4.34 -16.46
CA THR A 134 -22.98 -5.37 -15.45
C THR A 134 -21.47 -5.40 -15.20
N LEU A 135 -21.07 -5.02 -14.00
CA LEU A 135 -19.67 -4.98 -13.57
C LEU A 135 -19.28 -6.37 -13.08
N ALA A 136 -18.55 -7.12 -13.90
CA ALA A 136 -18.07 -8.45 -13.55
C ALA A 136 -16.69 -8.38 -12.90
N LEU A 137 -16.67 -8.50 -11.58
CA LEU A 137 -15.48 -8.48 -10.74
C LEU A 137 -14.82 -9.86 -10.72
N ILE A 138 -13.72 -10.03 -11.47
CA ILE A 138 -13.04 -11.31 -11.61
C ILE A 138 -11.90 -11.39 -10.60
N GLY A 139 -12.09 -12.22 -9.58
CA GLY A 139 -11.21 -12.31 -8.42
C GLY A 139 -11.75 -11.54 -7.21
N TYR A 140 -11.63 -12.16 -6.03
CA TYR A 140 -12.06 -11.58 -4.75
C TYR A 140 -10.91 -11.63 -3.73
N GLY A 141 -9.73 -11.17 -4.16
CA GLY A 141 -8.58 -10.89 -3.29
C GLY A 141 -8.66 -9.47 -2.71
N SER A 142 -7.53 -8.88 -2.34
CA SER A 142 -7.48 -7.54 -1.71
C SER A 142 -8.29 -6.48 -2.46
N GLN A 143 -7.93 -6.18 -3.72
CA GLN A 143 -8.63 -5.17 -4.54
C GLN A 143 -10.06 -5.59 -4.90
N GLY A 144 -10.27 -6.87 -5.25
CA GLY A 144 -11.60 -7.40 -5.56
C GLY A 144 -12.60 -7.22 -4.42
N HIS A 145 -12.18 -7.54 -3.20
CA HIS A 145 -12.97 -7.32 -1.99
C HIS A 145 -13.27 -5.82 -1.79
N GLY A 146 -12.24 -4.96 -1.83
CA GLY A 146 -12.41 -3.53 -1.56
C GLY A 146 -13.30 -2.82 -2.57
N GLN A 147 -12.99 -2.97 -3.86
CA GLN A 147 -13.74 -2.33 -4.93
C GLN A 147 -15.13 -2.92 -5.10
N GLY A 148 -15.26 -4.25 -5.06
CA GLY A 148 -16.55 -4.93 -5.22
C GLY A 148 -17.57 -4.49 -4.17
N LEU A 149 -17.16 -4.37 -2.91
CA LEU A 149 -18.04 -3.89 -1.84
C LEU A 149 -18.39 -2.41 -1.98
N ASN A 150 -17.45 -1.57 -2.39
CA ASN A 150 -17.74 -0.14 -2.60
C ASN A 150 -18.71 0.07 -3.78
N LEU A 151 -18.50 -0.64 -4.89
CA LEU A 151 -19.40 -0.59 -6.04
C LEU A 151 -20.81 -1.08 -5.70
N ARG A 152 -20.92 -2.16 -4.91
CA ARG A 152 -22.20 -2.68 -4.42
C ARG A 152 -22.91 -1.69 -3.50
N ASP A 153 -22.19 -1.10 -2.56
CA ASP A 153 -22.76 -0.12 -1.63
C ASP A 153 -23.16 1.19 -2.35
N ASN A 154 -22.50 1.50 -3.47
CA ASN A 154 -22.93 2.54 -4.40
C ASN A 154 -24.17 2.15 -5.23
N GLY A 155 -24.74 0.95 -5.06
CA GLY A 155 -25.96 0.53 -5.76
C GLY A 155 -25.75 0.11 -7.22
N LEU A 156 -24.51 -0.10 -7.65
CA LEU A 156 -24.20 -0.54 -9.01
C LEU A 156 -24.46 -2.04 -9.18
N ASN A 157 -24.76 -2.44 -10.42
CA ASN A 157 -24.99 -3.83 -10.78
C ASN A 157 -23.67 -4.59 -10.89
N VAL A 158 -23.21 -5.14 -9.76
CA VAL A 158 -21.94 -5.86 -9.63
C VAL A 158 -22.19 -7.34 -9.42
N ILE A 159 -21.42 -8.16 -10.12
CA ILE A 159 -21.35 -9.61 -9.93
C ILE A 159 -19.91 -10.04 -9.70
N VAL A 160 -19.69 -11.07 -8.88
CA VAL A 160 -18.36 -11.58 -8.56
C VAL A 160 -18.14 -12.91 -9.27
N GLY A 161 -17.02 -13.02 -9.98
CA GLY A 161 -16.52 -14.24 -10.61
C GLY A 161 -15.33 -14.80 -9.84
N VAL A 162 -15.50 -15.92 -9.15
CA VAL A 162 -14.41 -16.61 -8.43
C VAL A 162 -14.50 -18.12 -8.58
N ARG A 163 -13.39 -18.82 -8.33
CA ARG A 163 -13.36 -20.28 -8.37
C ARG A 163 -14.31 -20.84 -7.30
N LYS A 164 -15.26 -21.68 -7.73
CA LYS A 164 -16.26 -22.31 -6.86
C LYS A 164 -15.62 -23.06 -5.70
N ASP A 165 -16.24 -22.94 -4.52
CA ASP A 165 -15.86 -23.61 -3.26
C ASP A 165 -14.46 -23.27 -2.70
N GLY A 166 -13.72 -22.35 -3.34
CA GLY A 166 -12.43 -21.84 -2.88
C GLY A 166 -12.53 -20.90 -1.67
N ALA A 167 -11.38 -20.47 -1.14
CA ALA A 167 -11.33 -19.54 0.00
C ALA A 167 -12.06 -18.22 -0.29
N SER A 168 -11.73 -17.58 -1.42
CA SER A 168 -12.38 -16.33 -1.84
C SER A 168 -13.88 -16.48 -2.16
N TRP A 169 -14.34 -17.67 -2.55
CA TRP A 169 -15.77 -17.94 -2.72
C TRP A 169 -16.50 -17.91 -1.37
N LYS A 170 -15.91 -18.56 -0.36
CA LYS A 170 -16.46 -18.58 1.00
C LYS A 170 -16.44 -17.19 1.63
N GLU A 171 -15.36 -16.43 1.43
CA GLU A 171 -15.24 -15.03 1.85
C GLU A 171 -16.33 -14.17 1.18
N ALA A 172 -16.53 -14.31 -0.14
CA ALA A 172 -17.59 -13.60 -0.83
C ALA A 172 -18.99 -13.92 -0.25
N ILE A 173 -19.27 -15.19 0.09
CA ILE A 173 -20.54 -15.54 0.76
C ILE A 173 -20.66 -14.83 2.12
N GLN A 174 -19.59 -14.80 2.91
CA GLN A 174 -19.58 -14.13 4.22
C GLN A 174 -19.85 -12.64 4.10
N ASP A 175 -19.35 -12.00 3.04
CA ASP A 175 -19.60 -10.59 2.74
C ASP A 175 -20.97 -10.32 2.09
N GLY A 176 -21.80 -11.35 1.89
CA GLY A 176 -23.18 -11.24 1.42
C GLY A 176 -23.38 -11.38 -0.09
N TRP A 177 -22.38 -11.90 -0.82
CA TRP A 177 -22.56 -12.30 -2.21
C TRP A 177 -23.30 -13.64 -2.29
N VAL A 178 -24.29 -13.75 -3.17
CA VAL A 178 -25.23 -14.87 -3.22
C VAL A 178 -24.99 -15.71 -4.48
N PRO A 179 -24.61 -17.00 -4.33
CA PRO A 179 -24.46 -17.94 -5.43
C PRO A 179 -25.65 -17.94 -6.39
N GLY A 180 -25.38 -17.86 -7.69
CA GLY A 180 -26.41 -17.89 -8.73
C GLY A 180 -27.19 -16.57 -8.92
N LYS A 181 -26.97 -15.57 -8.05
CA LYS A 181 -27.57 -14.23 -8.18
C LYS A 181 -26.52 -13.18 -8.55
N ASN A 182 -25.48 -13.04 -7.74
CA ASN A 182 -24.39 -12.08 -7.94
C ASN A 182 -23.01 -12.66 -7.54
N LEU A 183 -22.94 -13.98 -7.39
CA LEU A 183 -21.70 -14.75 -7.24
C LEU A 183 -21.75 -15.94 -8.20
N PHE A 184 -20.77 -16.02 -9.08
CA PHE A 184 -20.69 -16.99 -10.17
C PHE A 184 -19.27 -17.52 -10.32
N GLU A 185 -19.14 -18.62 -11.10
CA GLU A 185 -17.83 -19.00 -11.60
C GLU A 185 -17.30 -17.95 -12.59
N VAL A 186 -15.97 -17.89 -12.74
CA VAL A 186 -15.28 -16.86 -13.51
C VAL A 186 -15.85 -16.70 -14.93
N ASP A 187 -15.98 -17.79 -15.68
CA ASP A 187 -16.47 -17.74 -17.07
C ASP A 187 -17.90 -17.21 -17.16
N GLU A 188 -18.78 -17.67 -16.26
CA GLU A 188 -20.17 -17.22 -16.23
C GLU A 188 -20.27 -15.73 -15.91
N ALA A 189 -19.46 -15.24 -14.96
CA ALA A 189 -19.40 -13.81 -14.66
C ALA A 189 -18.92 -12.99 -15.87
N ILE A 190 -17.88 -13.46 -16.59
CA ILE A 190 -17.37 -12.76 -17.78
C ILE A 190 -18.43 -12.70 -18.90
N GLN A 191 -19.18 -13.79 -19.10
CA GLN A 191 -20.25 -13.84 -20.09
C GLN A 191 -21.35 -12.82 -19.78
N LYS A 192 -21.77 -12.71 -18.51
CA LYS A 192 -22.81 -11.77 -18.06
C LYS A 192 -22.34 -10.31 -18.01
N GLY A 193 -21.05 -10.06 -17.78
CA GLY A 193 -20.51 -8.70 -17.61
C GLY A 193 -20.42 -7.89 -18.90
N SER A 194 -20.71 -6.59 -18.83
CA SER A 194 -20.34 -5.63 -19.88
C SER A 194 -18.98 -4.99 -19.59
N ILE A 195 -18.63 -4.83 -18.32
CA ILE A 195 -17.33 -4.34 -17.86
C ILE A 195 -16.66 -5.48 -17.09
N ILE A 196 -15.57 -6.01 -17.63
CA ILE A 196 -14.82 -7.12 -17.04
C ILE A 196 -13.68 -6.55 -16.23
N MET A 197 -13.80 -6.58 -14.90
CA MET A 197 -12.79 -6.08 -13.98
C MET A 197 -11.84 -7.21 -13.60
N ASN A 198 -10.69 -7.29 -14.28
CA ASN A 198 -9.69 -8.33 -14.03
C ASN A 198 -8.85 -7.96 -12.81
N LEU A 199 -9.24 -8.49 -11.65
CA LEU A 199 -8.65 -8.23 -10.33
C LEU A 199 -7.99 -9.49 -9.73
N LEU A 200 -7.64 -10.43 -10.59
CA LEU A 200 -6.79 -11.57 -10.24
C LEU A 200 -5.36 -11.09 -9.98
N SER A 201 -4.59 -11.86 -9.22
CA SER A 201 -3.13 -11.65 -9.14
C SER A 201 -2.50 -11.74 -10.52
N ASP A 202 -1.41 -11.00 -10.77
CA ASP A 202 -0.78 -10.94 -12.10
C ASP A 202 -0.45 -12.31 -12.68
N ALA A 203 0.11 -13.22 -11.88
CA ALA A 203 0.38 -14.60 -12.30
C ALA A 203 -0.89 -15.37 -12.70
N ALA A 204 -2.00 -15.15 -11.98
CA ALA A 204 -3.28 -15.78 -12.30
C ALA A 204 -3.94 -15.15 -13.55
N GLN A 205 -3.71 -13.86 -13.81
CA GLN A 205 -4.12 -13.23 -15.07
C GLN A 205 -3.41 -13.92 -16.24
N SER A 206 -2.10 -14.13 -16.15
CA SER A 206 -1.32 -14.87 -17.15
C SER A 206 -1.83 -16.30 -17.36
N GLU A 207 -2.00 -17.06 -16.29
CA GLU A 207 -2.42 -18.47 -16.34
C GLU A 207 -3.82 -18.62 -16.98
N THR A 208 -4.75 -17.73 -16.62
CA THR A 208 -6.15 -17.83 -17.06
C THR A 208 -6.41 -17.12 -18.40
N TRP A 209 -5.46 -16.34 -18.91
CA TRP A 209 -5.64 -15.51 -20.10
C TRP A 209 -6.12 -16.28 -21.33
N PRO A 210 -5.58 -17.46 -21.68
CA PRO A 210 -6.05 -18.21 -22.87
C PRO A 210 -7.53 -18.56 -22.80
N ARG A 211 -8.07 -18.75 -21.60
CA ARG A 211 -9.49 -19.04 -21.36
C ARG A 211 -10.33 -17.76 -21.32
N ILE A 212 -9.81 -16.68 -20.72
CA ILE A 212 -10.51 -15.39 -20.60
C ILE A 212 -10.62 -14.66 -21.94
N LYS A 213 -9.52 -14.57 -22.71
CA LYS A 213 -9.43 -13.75 -23.93
C LYS A 213 -10.56 -14.01 -24.93
N PRO A 214 -10.97 -15.25 -25.24
CA PRO A 214 -12.06 -15.50 -26.19
C PRO A 214 -13.44 -14.97 -25.75
N MET A 215 -13.64 -14.75 -24.44
CA MET A 215 -14.91 -14.22 -23.90
C MET A 215 -14.96 -12.68 -23.87
N LEU A 216 -13.83 -12.02 -24.16
CA LEU A 216 -13.72 -10.56 -24.23
C LEU A 216 -14.16 -10.06 -25.61
N THR A 217 -15.46 -10.12 -25.86
CA THR A 217 -16.08 -9.79 -27.16
C THR A 217 -16.35 -8.29 -27.34
N LYS A 218 -16.49 -7.86 -28.59
CA LYS A 218 -16.91 -6.50 -28.99
C LYS A 218 -18.05 -5.96 -28.12
N GLY A 219 -17.91 -4.69 -27.72
CA GLY A 219 -18.86 -3.98 -26.87
C GLY A 219 -18.58 -4.11 -25.36
N LYS A 220 -17.74 -5.07 -24.95
CA LYS A 220 -17.24 -5.13 -23.57
C LYS A 220 -16.16 -4.06 -23.32
N THR A 221 -15.94 -3.75 -22.05
CA THR A 221 -14.76 -3.02 -21.57
C THR A 221 -13.94 -3.94 -20.68
N LEU A 222 -12.62 -3.96 -20.87
CA LEU A 222 -11.69 -4.62 -19.96
C LEU A 222 -11.09 -3.59 -18.99
N TYR A 223 -11.19 -3.88 -17.71
CA TYR A 223 -10.72 -3.03 -16.62
C TYR A 223 -9.58 -3.72 -15.86
N PHE A 224 -8.54 -2.96 -15.55
CA PHE A 224 -7.46 -3.35 -14.65
C PHE A 224 -7.32 -2.37 -13.47
N SER A 225 -6.73 -2.84 -12.37
CA SER A 225 -6.25 -1.96 -11.30
C SER A 225 -4.73 -1.84 -11.22
N HIS A 226 -4.03 -2.44 -12.17
CA HIS A 226 -2.58 -2.37 -12.28
C HIS A 226 -2.16 -2.63 -13.74
N GLY A 227 -1.14 -1.91 -14.21
CA GLY A 227 -0.67 -2.00 -15.60
C GLY A 227 0.22 -3.21 -15.91
N PHE A 228 0.56 -4.04 -14.91
CA PHE A 228 1.53 -5.14 -15.03
C PHE A 228 1.31 -6.04 -16.24
N SER A 229 0.13 -6.67 -16.32
CA SER A 229 -0.10 -7.70 -17.34
C SER A 229 -0.05 -7.14 -18.76
N PRO A 230 -0.76 -6.05 -19.12
CA PRO A 230 -0.72 -5.53 -20.49
C PRO A 230 0.63 -4.92 -20.88
N VAL A 231 1.35 -4.26 -19.95
CA VAL A 231 2.64 -3.62 -20.24
C VAL A 231 3.72 -4.67 -20.47
N PHE A 232 3.76 -5.71 -19.65
CA PHE A 232 4.75 -6.79 -19.75
C PHE A 232 4.20 -8.02 -20.50
N LYS A 233 3.29 -7.82 -21.47
CA LYS A 233 2.63 -8.89 -22.25
C LYS A 233 3.59 -9.92 -22.85
N ASP A 234 4.82 -9.53 -23.20
CA ASP A 234 5.81 -10.47 -23.74
C ASP A 234 6.24 -11.52 -22.71
N GLN A 235 6.20 -11.18 -21.41
CA GLN A 235 6.46 -12.09 -20.30
C GLN A 235 5.17 -12.72 -19.75
N THR A 236 4.11 -11.93 -19.59
CA THR A 236 2.85 -12.36 -18.96
C THR A 236 1.91 -13.09 -19.93
N LYS A 237 2.12 -12.97 -21.23
CA LYS A 237 1.26 -13.48 -22.31
C LYS A 237 -0.16 -12.92 -22.31
N VAL A 238 -0.39 -11.81 -21.61
CA VAL A 238 -1.68 -11.10 -21.54
C VAL A 238 -1.79 -10.09 -22.67
N GLU A 239 -2.08 -10.59 -23.87
CA GLU A 239 -2.36 -9.76 -25.04
C GLU A 239 -3.85 -9.42 -25.12
N VAL A 240 -4.20 -8.16 -24.83
CA VAL A 240 -5.56 -7.63 -24.89
C VAL A 240 -6.15 -7.64 -26.32
N PRO A 241 -7.47 -7.87 -26.50
CA PRO A 241 -8.12 -7.72 -27.80
C PRO A 241 -8.08 -6.27 -28.30
N ASN A 242 -8.05 -6.09 -29.62
CA ASN A 242 -7.93 -4.77 -30.26
C ASN A 242 -9.28 -4.09 -30.54
N ASP A 243 -10.40 -4.73 -30.23
CA ASP A 243 -11.76 -4.32 -30.60
C ASP A 243 -12.68 -4.03 -29.40
N ILE A 244 -12.09 -3.82 -28.21
CA ILE A 244 -12.79 -3.46 -26.96
C ILE A 244 -12.13 -2.26 -26.28
N ASP A 245 -12.83 -1.57 -25.38
CA ASP A 245 -12.15 -0.56 -24.54
C ASP A 245 -11.27 -1.25 -23.49
N VAL A 246 -10.09 -0.69 -23.22
CA VAL A 246 -9.18 -1.18 -22.16
C VAL A 246 -8.79 -0.01 -21.27
N ILE A 247 -9.24 -0.05 -20.02
CA ILE A 247 -9.08 1.02 -19.04
C ILE A 247 -8.40 0.52 -17.77
N LEU A 248 -7.83 1.46 -17.02
CA LEU A 248 -7.26 1.22 -15.72
C LEU A 248 -7.73 2.27 -14.72
N VAL A 249 -8.02 1.82 -13.51
CA VAL A 249 -8.08 2.67 -12.31
C VAL A 249 -7.29 1.96 -11.22
N ALA A 250 -6.20 2.59 -10.77
CA ALA A 250 -5.32 2.05 -9.73
C ALA A 250 -5.47 2.87 -8.44
N PRO A 251 -6.27 2.40 -7.47
CA PRO A 251 -6.25 2.94 -6.10
C PRO A 251 -4.86 2.83 -5.48
N LYS A 252 -4.35 3.94 -4.95
CA LYS A 252 -3.00 4.05 -4.38
C LYS A 252 -2.95 3.56 -2.94
N GLY A 253 -3.34 2.29 -2.77
CA GLY A 253 -3.18 1.51 -1.55
C GLY A 253 -3.97 0.20 -1.60
N SER A 254 -3.84 -0.59 -0.53
CA SER A 254 -4.44 -1.92 -0.44
C SER A 254 -5.97 -1.88 -0.59
N GLY A 255 -6.57 -2.97 -1.06
CA GLY A 255 -8.03 -3.05 -1.12
C GLY A 255 -8.70 -3.01 0.26
N ARG A 256 -7.99 -3.38 1.33
CA ARG A 256 -8.46 -3.17 2.72
C ARG A 256 -8.60 -1.68 3.04
N THR A 257 -7.62 -0.86 2.67
CA THR A 257 -7.69 0.60 2.86
C THR A 257 -8.69 1.26 1.92
N VAL A 258 -8.84 0.77 0.69
CA VAL A 258 -9.92 1.18 -0.24
C VAL A 258 -11.28 1.03 0.44
N ARG A 259 -11.54 -0.13 1.06
CA ARG A 259 -12.81 -0.39 1.76
C ARG A 259 -12.98 0.46 3.01
N THR A 260 -11.95 0.49 3.86
CA THR A 260 -12.03 1.14 5.18
C THR A 260 -12.25 2.64 5.03
N LEU A 261 -11.46 3.30 4.18
CA LEU A 261 -11.57 4.73 3.94
C LEU A 261 -12.89 5.11 3.25
N PHE A 262 -13.41 4.26 2.36
CA PHE A 262 -14.72 4.49 1.76
C PHE A 262 -15.84 4.50 2.80
N ARG A 263 -15.84 3.54 3.74
CA ARG A 263 -16.81 3.49 4.84
C ARG A 263 -16.72 4.69 5.78
N GLU A 264 -15.54 5.29 5.91
CA GLU A 264 -15.31 6.53 6.67
C GLU A 264 -15.76 7.80 5.91
N GLY A 265 -16.33 7.67 4.70
CA GLY A 265 -16.65 8.83 3.84
C GLY A 265 -15.42 9.52 3.24
N ARG A 266 -14.24 8.97 3.51
CA ARG A 266 -12.97 9.35 2.88
C ARG A 266 -12.84 8.57 1.58
N GLY A 267 -11.62 8.31 1.15
CA GLY A 267 -11.32 7.61 -0.09
C GLY A 267 -9.81 7.65 -0.31
N ILE A 268 -9.29 6.63 -0.96
CA ILE A 268 -7.89 6.62 -1.38
C ILE A 268 -7.78 7.24 -2.75
N ASN A 269 -6.71 7.98 -3.06
CA ASN A 269 -6.57 8.56 -4.39
C ASN A 269 -6.26 7.47 -5.42
N SER A 270 -6.61 7.71 -6.67
CA SER A 270 -6.34 6.77 -7.75
C SER A 270 -5.67 7.46 -8.92
N SER A 271 -4.82 6.72 -9.64
CA SER A 271 -4.51 7.07 -11.02
C SER A 271 -5.48 6.37 -11.97
N PHE A 272 -5.79 6.96 -13.11
CA PHE A 272 -6.53 6.29 -14.18
C PHE A 272 -5.78 6.37 -15.51
N ALA A 273 -5.98 5.38 -16.37
CA ALA A 273 -5.40 5.35 -17.71
C ALA A 273 -6.36 4.69 -18.71
N VAL A 274 -6.14 5.00 -19.98
CA VAL A 274 -6.80 4.36 -21.12
C VAL A 274 -5.69 3.74 -21.96
N PHE A 275 -5.69 2.42 -22.07
CA PHE A 275 -4.76 1.70 -22.95
C PHE A 275 -5.29 1.66 -24.38
N GLN A 276 -6.61 1.48 -24.52
CA GLN A 276 -7.30 1.41 -25.81
C GLN A 276 -8.69 2.03 -25.68
N ASP A 277 -9.04 2.90 -26.63
CA ASP A 277 -10.36 3.54 -26.74
C ASP A 277 -10.98 3.24 -28.11
N VAL A 278 -11.85 2.24 -28.15
CA VAL A 278 -12.57 1.82 -29.35
C VAL A 278 -13.89 2.57 -29.48
N THR A 279 -14.50 2.95 -28.36
CA THR A 279 -15.82 3.59 -28.34
C THR A 279 -15.76 5.12 -28.36
N GLY A 280 -14.61 5.72 -28.07
CA GLY A 280 -14.44 7.16 -27.83
C GLY A 280 -14.92 7.61 -26.44
N LYS A 281 -15.22 6.66 -25.54
CA LYS A 281 -15.77 6.91 -24.20
C LYS A 281 -14.91 6.30 -23.08
N ALA A 282 -13.77 5.71 -23.40
CA ALA A 282 -12.97 4.99 -22.41
C ALA A 282 -12.46 5.90 -21.28
N GLU A 283 -12.07 7.14 -21.58
CA GLU A 283 -11.63 8.09 -20.54
C GLU A 283 -12.77 8.46 -19.59
N GLU A 284 -13.95 8.81 -20.12
CA GLU A 284 -15.12 9.13 -19.31
C GLU A 284 -15.49 7.96 -18.39
N ARG A 285 -15.50 6.74 -18.93
CA ARG A 285 -15.78 5.52 -18.17
C ARG A 285 -14.72 5.25 -17.10
N ALA A 286 -13.44 5.47 -17.38
CA ALA A 286 -12.37 5.28 -16.40
C ALA A 286 -12.50 6.25 -15.21
N VAL A 287 -12.82 7.51 -15.48
CA VAL A 287 -13.06 8.50 -14.42
C VAL A 287 -14.31 8.15 -13.60
N ALA A 288 -15.42 7.82 -14.26
CA ALA A 288 -16.66 7.40 -13.59
C ALA A 288 -16.44 6.17 -12.71
N MET A 289 -15.74 5.16 -13.24
CA MET A 289 -15.38 3.95 -12.50
C MET A 289 -14.48 4.29 -11.30
N GLY A 290 -13.54 5.22 -11.46
CA GLY A 290 -12.72 5.76 -10.39
C GLY A 290 -13.51 6.28 -9.19
N VAL A 291 -14.48 7.15 -9.45
CA VAL A 291 -15.35 7.66 -8.39
C VAL A 291 -16.18 6.52 -7.79
N ALA A 292 -16.70 5.61 -8.63
CA ALA A 292 -17.50 4.47 -8.20
C ALA A 292 -16.74 3.47 -7.30
N VAL A 293 -15.44 3.25 -7.51
CA VAL A 293 -14.62 2.40 -6.63
C VAL A 293 -14.25 3.08 -5.31
N GLY A 294 -14.53 4.39 -5.17
CA GLY A 294 -14.36 5.15 -3.94
C GLY A 294 -13.12 6.06 -3.90
N SER A 295 -12.63 6.50 -5.07
CA SER A 295 -11.44 7.35 -5.11
C SER A 295 -11.65 8.71 -4.43
N GLY A 296 -10.62 9.24 -3.75
CA GLY A 296 -10.60 10.60 -3.23
C GLY A 296 -10.61 11.64 -4.35
N TYR A 297 -9.55 11.60 -5.16
CA TYR A 297 -9.49 12.21 -6.49
C TYR A 297 -8.77 11.27 -7.46
N LEU A 298 -8.86 11.59 -8.74
CA LEU A 298 -8.22 10.87 -9.83
C LEU A 298 -7.29 11.79 -10.62
N TYR A 299 -6.12 11.26 -10.98
CA TYR A 299 -5.18 11.90 -11.90
C TYR A 299 -4.84 10.96 -13.07
N LYS A 300 -4.58 11.54 -14.24
CA LYS A 300 -4.35 10.77 -15.47
C LYS A 300 -2.92 10.25 -15.54
N THR A 301 -2.75 9.01 -16.00
CA THR A 301 -1.46 8.38 -16.28
C THR A 301 -1.55 7.52 -17.56
N THR A 302 -0.50 6.75 -17.85
CA THR A 302 -0.52 5.63 -18.82
C THR A 302 -0.33 4.31 -18.09
N PHE A 303 -0.61 3.17 -18.73
CA PHE A 303 -0.37 1.86 -18.12
C PHE A 303 1.10 1.68 -17.74
N GLU A 304 2.03 2.12 -18.60
CA GLU A 304 3.48 2.04 -18.38
C GLU A 304 3.92 2.90 -17.20
N LYS A 305 3.52 4.18 -17.18
CA LYS A 305 3.85 5.08 -16.06
C LYS A 305 3.29 4.56 -14.75
N GLU A 306 2.06 4.02 -14.77
CA GLU A 306 1.42 3.43 -13.61
C GLU A 306 2.24 2.27 -13.06
N VAL A 307 2.46 1.22 -13.86
CA VAL A 307 3.16 0.02 -13.39
C VAL A 307 4.60 0.33 -12.96
N TYR A 308 5.31 1.21 -13.68
CA TYR A 308 6.67 1.58 -13.30
C TYR A 308 6.69 2.29 -11.95
N SER A 309 5.81 3.27 -11.75
CA SER A 309 5.73 4.01 -10.49
C SER A 309 5.28 3.14 -9.32
N ASP A 310 4.37 2.21 -9.56
CA ASP A 310 3.73 1.38 -8.54
C ASP A 310 4.70 0.31 -8.02
N LEU A 311 5.29 -0.49 -8.92
CA LEU A 311 6.30 -1.51 -8.58
C LEU A 311 7.56 -0.90 -7.96
N TYR A 312 7.96 0.29 -8.43
CA TYR A 312 9.04 1.10 -7.84
C TYR A 312 8.68 1.56 -6.43
N GLY A 313 7.46 2.07 -6.23
CA GLY A 313 6.99 2.59 -4.95
C GLY A 313 6.92 1.54 -3.85
N GLU A 314 6.34 0.37 -4.15
CA GLU A 314 6.18 -0.73 -3.18
C GLU A 314 7.52 -1.31 -2.71
N ARG A 315 8.47 -1.48 -3.62
CA ARG A 315 9.85 -1.88 -3.27
C ARG A 315 10.60 -0.74 -2.56
N GLY A 316 10.25 0.49 -2.88
CA GLY A 316 10.77 1.70 -2.29
C GLY A 316 10.11 2.09 -0.96
N CYS A 317 9.79 3.37 -0.81
CA CYS A 317 9.36 3.95 0.45
C CYS A 317 8.00 3.45 0.97
N LEU A 318 7.20 2.73 0.17
CA LEU A 318 5.89 2.26 0.60
C LEU A 318 5.95 0.96 1.41
N MET A 319 6.89 0.06 1.11
CA MET A 319 7.05 -1.21 1.85
C MET A 319 8.50 -1.61 2.07
N GLY A 320 9.26 -1.89 1.00
CA GLY A 320 10.60 -2.49 1.13
C GLY A 320 11.63 -1.57 1.80
N GLY A 321 11.77 -0.34 1.30
CA GLY A 321 12.71 0.64 1.82
C GLY A 321 12.44 1.07 3.25
N ILE A 322 11.16 1.25 3.61
CA ILE A 322 10.78 1.61 4.99
C ILE A 322 11.04 0.46 5.97
N HIS A 323 10.78 -0.80 5.57
CA HIS A 323 11.12 -1.96 6.38
C HIS A 323 12.63 -2.04 6.64
N GLY A 324 13.45 -1.90 5.59
CA GLY A 324 14.91 -1.91 5.72
C GLY A 324 15.44 -0.78 6.63
N MET A 325 14.87 0.43 6.52
CA MET A 325 15.24 1.55 7.37
C MET A 325 14.92 1.31 8.85
N PHE A 326 13.72 0.80 9.15
CA PHE A 326 13.34 0.47 10.52
C PHE A 326 14.22 -0.62 11.12
N LEU A 327 14.53 -1.67 10.36
CA LEU A 327 15.43 -2.73 10.82
C LEU A 327 16.83 -2.20 11.13
N ALA A 328 17.43 -1.46 10.20
CA ALA A 328 18.78 -0.95 10.37
C ALA A 328 18.91 -0.05 11.61
N GLN A 329 17.95 0.85 11.84
CA GLN A 329 17.97 1.71 13.03
C GLN A 329 17.72 0.91 14.31
N TYR A 330 16.75 -0.02 14.30
CA TYR A 330 16.45 -0.87 15.44
C TYR A 330 17.67 -1.71 15.85
N GLU A 331 18.33 -2.37 14.89
CA GLU A 331 19.52 -3.19 15.12
C GLU A 331 20.65 -2.37 15.78
N VAL A 332 20.96 -1.19 15.24
CA VAL A 332 22.01 -0.31 15.81
C VAL A 332 21.66 0.12 17.25
N LEU A 333 20.39 0.43 17.55
CA LEU A 333 19.97 0.74 18.93
C LEU A 333 20.18 -0.48 19.85
N ARG A 334 19.81 -1.68 19.40
CA ARG A 334 19.97 -2.90 20.19
C ARG A 334 21.43 -3.25 20.44
N GLU A 335 22.29 -3.08 19.45
CA GLU A 335 23.74 -3.26 19.57
C GLU A 335 24.38 -2.29 20.57
N ASN A 336 23.78 -1.12 20.78
CA ASN A 336 24.22 -0.12 21.75
C ASN A 336 23.51 -0.23 23.12
N GLY A 337 22.81 -1.33 23.38
CA GLY A 337 22.28 -1.67 24.70
C GLY A 337 20.89 -1.12 25.03
N HIS A 338 20.22 -0.44 24.10
CA HIS A 338 18.83 0.01 24.28
C HIS A 338 17.88 -1.16 24.37
N SER A 339 16.84 -1.10 25.21
CA SER A 339 15.88 -2.20 25.35
C SER A 339 15.04 -2.43 24.07
N PRO A 340 14.43 -3.63 23.86
CA PRO A 340 13.53 -3.86 22.72
C PRO A 340 12.35 -2.88 22.65
N SER A 341 11.78 -2.52 23.81
CA SER A 341 10.69 -1.55 23.88
C SER A 341 11.15 -0.15 23.46
N GLU A 342 12.31 0.28 23.95
CA GLU A 342 12.87 1.59 23.62
C GLU A 342 13.23 1.66 22.13
N ALA A 343 13.96 0.66 21.62
CA ALA A 343 14.33 0.62 20.20
C ALA A 343 13.11 0.59 19.27
N PHE A 344 12.03 -0.11 19.64
CA PHE A 344 10.79 -0.09 18.85
C PHE A 344 10.09 1.27 18.92
N ASN A 345 10.09 1.93 20.09
CA ASN A 345 9.46 3.24 20.26
C ASN A 345 10.19 4.33 19.46
N GLU A 346 11.53 4.34 19.54
CA GLU A 346 12.43 5.27 18.84
C GLU A 346 12.58 4.97 17.32
N THR A 347 11.81 4.02 16.80
CA THR A 347 11.78 3.67 15.37
C THR A 347 10.36 3.65 14.84
N VAL A 348 9.64 2.55 15.03
CA VAL A 348 8.36 2.28 14.37
C VAL A 348 7.21 3.05 15.04
N GLU A 349 7.17 3.07 16.37
CA GLU A 349 6.04 3.66 17.10
C GLU A 349 5.96 5.17 16.88
N GLU A 350 7.02 5.90 17.21
CA GLU A 350 7.02 7.36 17.10
C GLU A 350 6.89 7.81 15.64
N ALA A 351 7.54 7.12 14.70
CA ALA A 351 7.38 7.40 13.29
C ALA A 351 5.92 7.26 12.83
N THR A 352 5.28 6.12 13.12
CA THR A 352 3.96 5.82 12.55
C THR A 352 2.78 6.45 13.30
N GLN A 353 2.91 6.69 14.61
CA GLN A 353 1.83 7.22 15.44
C GLN A 353 1.93 8.73 15.67
N SER A 354 3.12 9.32 15.55
CA SER A 354 3.33 10.75 15.80
C SER A 354 3.81 11.48 14.55
N LEU A 355 5.00 11.19 14.05
CA LEU A 355 5.68 12.06 13.08
C LEU A 355 5.14 11.93 11.65
N TYR A 356 4.93 10.71 11.13
CA TYR A 356 4.40 10.51 9.78
C TYR A 356 2.97 11.01 9.60
N PRO A 357 2.07 10.89 10.60
CA PRO A 357 0.79 11.59 10.56
C PRO A 357 0.91 13.10 10.32
N LEU A 358 1.92 13.78 10.90
CA LEU A 358 2.16 15.21 10.65
C LEU A 358 2.58 15.48 9.20
N ILE A 359 3.40 14.60 8.61
CA ILE A 359 3.77 14.69 7.19
C ILE A 359 2.52 14.53 6.31
N GLY A 360 1.70 13.53 6.58
CA GLY A 360 0.49 13.26 5.80
C GLY A 360 -0.54 14.39 5.88
N GLN A 361 -0.60 15.12 7.00
CA GLN A 361 -1.51 16.25 7.19
C GLN A 361 -0.97 17.56 6.62
N ASN A 362 0.31 17.86 6.84
CA ASN A 362 0.86 19.21 6.64
C ASN A 362 2.19 19.27 5.88
N GLY A 363 2.82 18.14 5.58
CA GLY A 363 4.12 18.08 4.89
C GLY A 363 5.34 18.01 5.81
N MET A 364 6.50 17.78 5.19
CA MET A 364 7.79 17.60 5.87
C MET A 364 8.29 18.87 6.54
N ASP A 365 8.06 20.02 5.92
CA ASP A 365 8.41 21.34 6.44
C ASP A 365 7.69 21.64 7.76
N TYR A 366 6.39 21.35 7.82
CA TYR A 366 5.61 21.47 9.05
C TYR A 366 6.14 20.53 10.14
N MET A 367 6.38 19.24 9.81
CA MET A 367 6.92 18.29 10.79
C MET A 367 8.23 18.81 11.40
N TYR A 368 9.16 19.31 10.58
CA TYR A 368 10.40 19.90 11.08
C TYR A 368 10.18 21.14 11.95
N ALA A 369 9.26 22.03 11.56
CA ALA A 369 8.93 23.22 12.33
C ALA A 369 8.30 22.88 13.69
N ALA A 370 7.50 21.81 13.76
CA ALA A 370 6.80 21.33 14.96
C ALA A 370 7.72 20.61 15.97
N CYS A 371 8.91 20.18 15.55
CA CYS A 371 9.88 19.49 16.41
C CYS A 371 10.82 20.46 17.16
N SER A 372 11.43 19.97 18.24
CA SER A 372 12.42 20.74 19.03
C SER A 372 13.60 21.20 18.16
N THR A 373 14.29 22.27 18.59
CA THR A 373 15.47 22.79 17.86
C THR A 373 16.52 21.70 17.61
N THR A 374 16.76 20.84 18.60
CA THR A 374 17.72 19.73 18.50
C THR A 374 17.29 18.69 17.46
N ALA A 375 16.03 18.25 17.53
CA ALA A 375 15.49 17.25 16.59
C ALA A 375 15.45 17.80 15.15
N ARG A 376 14.97 19.04 14.98
CA ARG A 376 14.93 19.71 13.67
C ARG A 376 16.31 19.85 13.04
N ARG A 377 17.28 20.39 13.79
CA ARG A 377 18.64 20.61 13.28
C ARG A 377 19.29 19.27 12.89
N GLY A 378 19.22 18.28 13.77
CA GLY A 378 19.74 16.94 13.52
C GLY A 378 19.12 16.28 12.29
N ALA A 379 17.79 16.28 12.17
CA ALA A 379 17.10 15.69 11.02
C ALA A 379 17.54 16.32 9.68
N ILE A 380 17.64 17.66 9.63
CA ILE A 380 18.10 18.37 8.43
C ILE A 380 19.56 18.04 8.12
N ASP A 381 20.45 18.03 9.11
CA ASP A 381 21.88 17.71 8.93
C ASP A 381 22.10 16.32 8.34
N TRP A 382 21.34 15.32 8.80
CA TRP A 382 21.47 13.94 8.34
C TRP A 382 20.74 13.67 7.01
N SER A 383 19.70 14.44 6.68
CA SER A 383 18.86 14.21 5.49
C SER A 383 19.64 14.05 4.18
N LYS A 384 20.67 14.87 3.95
CA LYS A 384 21.49 14.82 2.74
C LYS A 384 22.24 13.49 2.63
N ARG A 385 22.79 12.99 3.73
CA ARG A 385 23.52 11.72 3.77
C ARG A 385 22.59 10.54 3.45
N PHE A 386 21.38 10.53 4.02
CA PHE A 386 20.38 9.52 3.69
C PHE A 386 19.99 9.58 2.22
N LYS A 387 19.66 10.77 1.70
CA LYS A 387 19.33 10.95 0.29
C LYS A 387 20.44 10.45 -0.64
N ASP A 388 21.68 10.86 -0.40
CA ASP A 388 22.81 10.51 -1.26
C ASP A 388 23.13 9.01 -1.21
N SER A 389 22.86 8.34 -0.09
CA SER A 389 23.04 6.89 0.06
C SER A 389 21.90 6.10 -0.61
N LEU A 390 20.68 6.62 -0.55
CA LEU A 390 19.48 5.94 -1.06
C LEU A 390 19.26 6.16 -2.56
N LYS A 391 19.63 7.33 -3.10
CA LYS A 391 19.36 7.67 -4.51
C LYS A 391 19.91 6.63 -5.50
N PRO A 392 21.16 6.13 -5.38
CA PRO A 392 21.65 5.09 -6.28
C PRO A 392 20.86 3.79 -6.21
N VAL A 393 20.36 3.41 -5.02
CA VAL A 393 19.52 2.22 -4.84
C VAL A 393 18.17 2.41 -5.53
N PHE A 394 17.59 3.61 -5.43
CA PHE A 394 16.37 3.95 -6.13
C PHE A 394 16.55 4.02 -7.65
N GLU A 395 17.70 4.48 -8.14
CA GLU A 395 18.02 4.48 -9.58
C GLU A 395 18.11 3.03 -10.12
N ASP A 396 18.80 2.13 -9.41
CA ASP A 396 18.85 0.70 -9.77
C ASP A 396 17.46 0.03 -9.71
N LEU A 397 16.68 0.32 -8.66
CA LEU A 397 15.33 -0.20 -8.51
C LEU A 397 14.42 0.20 -9.68
N TYR A 398 14.41 1.49 -10.05
CA TYR A 398 13.59 1.97 -11.16
C TYR A 398 13.99 1.30 -12.48
N GLU A 399 15.29 1.13 -12.72
CA GLU A 399 15.77 0.44 -13.92
C GLU A 399 15.44 -1.06 -13.93
N SER A 400 15.51 -1.75 -12.79
CA SER A 400 15.09 -3.16 -12.66
C SER A 400 13.60 -3.36 -12.98
N VAL A 401 12.76 -2.40 -12.58
CA VAL A 401 11.33 -2.40 -12.94
C VAL A 401 11.15 -2.12 -14.43
N ARG A 402 11.70 -1.02 -14.93
CA ARG A 402 11.52 -0.56 -16.32
C ARG A 402 12.03 -1.57 -17.35
N SER A 403 13.13 -2.26 -17.05
CA SER A 403 13.71 -3.31 -17.90
C SER A 403 12.90 -4.61 -17.89
N GLY A 404 11.93 -4.77 -16.98
CA GLY A 404 11.15 -5.99 -16.82
C GLY A 404 11.86 -7.10 -16.04
N LYS A 405 13.01 -6.82 -15.41
CA LYS A 405 13.73 -7.78 -14.56
C LYS A 405 12.94 -8.11 -13.30
N GLU A 406 12.33 -7.12 -12.66
CA GLU A 406 11.44 -7.36 -11.51
C GLU A 406 10.19 -8.15 -11.90
N THR A 407 9.64 -7.91 -13.09
CA THR A 407 8.52 -8.67 -13.64
C THR A 407 8.88 -10.14 -13.80
N GLN A 408 10.02 -10.42 -14.45
CA GLN A 408 10.52 -11.80 -14.63
C GLN A 408 10.67 -12.50 -13.28
N ARG A 409 11.35 -11.86 -12.33
CA ARG A 409 11.55 -12.40 -10.98
C ARG A 409 10.23 -12.72 -10.28
N THR A 410 9.24 -11.82 -10.40
CA THR A 410 7.92 -12.00 -9.78
C THR A 410 7.18 -13.19 -10.39
N MET A 411 7.20 -13.32 -11.72
CA MET A 411 6.57 -14.43 -12.44
C MET A 411 7.25 -15.78 -12.13
N GLU A 412 8.58 -15.81 -12.11
CA GLU A 412 9.36 -16.99 -11.72
C GLU A 412 9.05 -17.41 -10.29
N TYR A 413 9.01 -16.47 -9.34
CA TYR A 413 8.68 -16.77 -7.95
C TYR A 413 7.24 -17.27 -7.80
N ALA A 414 6.26 -16.62 -8.43
CA ALA A 414 4.84 -16.97 -8.31
C ALA A 414 4.48 -18.30 -9.01
N SER A 415 5.27 -18.74 -10.00
CA SER A 415 5.07 -20.01 -10.70
C SER A 415 5.69 -21.22 -10.00
N ARG A 416 6.44 -21.01 -8.91
CA ARG A 416 7.04 -22.11 -8.15
C ARG A 416 5.96 -23.01 -7.52
N PRO A 417 6.08 -24.36 -7.61
CA PRO A 417 5.15 -25.27 -6.96
C PRO A 417 5.07 -25.11 -5.43
N ASP A 418 6.18 -24.67 -4.82
CA ASP A 418 6.32 -24.46 -3.38
C ASP A 418 6.12 -22.99 -2.96
N TYR A 419 5.66 -22.12 -3.86
CA TYR A 419 5.52 -20.68 -3.62
C TYR A 419 4.84 -20.36 -2.28
N ARG A 420 3.70 -21.01 -1.97
CA ARG A 420 2.96 -20.73 -0.74
C ARG A 420 3.74 -21.13 0.52
N GLN A 421 4.44 -22.26 0.48
CA GLN A 421 5.27 -22.71 1.59
C GLN A 421 6.50 -21.81 1.77
N ALA A 422 7.14 -21.42 0.66
CA ALA A 422 8.28 -20.51 0.68
C ALA A 422 7.89 -19.12 1.22
N PHE A 423 6.77 -18.57 0.76
CA PHE A 423 6.24 -17.30 1.24
C PHE A 423 5.85 -17.36 2.72
N GLU A 424 5.17 -18.42 3.17
CA GLU A 424 4.82 -18.56 4.59
C GLU A 424 6.06 -18.65 5.49
N LYS A 425 7.12 -19.30 5.00
CA LYS A 425 8.41 -19.34 5.70
C LYS A 425 9.05 -17.95 5.81
N GLU A 426 9.09 -17.17 4.73
CA GLU A 426 9.57 -15.78 4.75
C GLU A 426 8.73 -14.93 5.72
N MET A 427 7.41 -15.11 5.72
CA MET A 427 6.50 -14.43 6.65
C MET A 427 6.68 -14.88 8.10
N GLU A 428 7.01 -16.15 8.35
CA GLU A 428 7.37 -16.65 9.67
C GLU A 428 8.67 -16.01 10.17
N GLU A 429 9.70 -15.96 9.33
CA GLU A 429 10.96 -15.28 9.63
C GLU A 429 10.72 -13.81 10.04
N ILE A 430 9.95 -13.07 9.23
CA ILE A 430 9.57 -11.68 9.55
C ILE A 430 8.78 -11.62 10.87
N ARG A 431 7.72 -12.42 11.04
CA ARG A 431 6.89 -12.40 12.27
C ARG A 431 7.69 -12.70 13.54
N ASN A 432 8.79 -13.44 13.42
CA ASN A 432 9.64 -13.86 14.53
C ASN A 432 10.80 -12.90 14.84
N MET A 433 11.06 -11.90 13.99
CA MET A 433 12.05 -10.86 14.29
C MET A 433 11.74 -10.15 15.61
N GLU A 434 12.77 -9.79 16.37
CA GLU A 434 12.63 -9.16 17.68
C GLU A 434 11.81 -7.87 17.60
N ILE A 435 12.08 -7.01 16.60
CA ILE A 435 11.36 -5.75 16.35
C ILE A 435 9.84 -5.96 16.26
N TRP A 436 9.37 -6.99 15.54
CA TRP A 436 7.95 -7.21 15.31
C TRP A 436 7.26 -7.90 16.49
N ARG A 437 8.01 -8.70 17.26
CA ARG A 437 7.54 -9.24 18.55
C ARG A 437 7.44 -8.15 19.61
N ALA A 438 8.44 -7.28 19.73
CA ALA A 438 8.40 -6.10 20.60
C ALA A 438 7.22 -5.20 20.21
N GLY A 439 7.03 -4.97 18.91
CA GLY A 439 5.90 -4.20 18.40
C GLY A 439 4.53 -4.78 18.74
N LYS A 440 4.36 -6.11 18.82
CA LYS A 440 3.09 -6.71 19.29
C LYS A 440 2.80 -6.30 20.73
N ALA A 441 3.81 -6.33 21.60
CA ALA A 441 3.67 -5.90 22.99
C ALA A 441 3.35 -4.40 23.08
N VAL A 442 4.11 -3.54 22.38
CA VAL A 442 3.87 -2.09 22.36
C VAL A 442 2.46 -1.76 21.86
N ARG A 443 2.02 -2.35 20.74
CA ARG A 443 0.68 -2.11 20.21
C ARG A 443 -0.45 -2.53 21.14
N SER A 444 -0.24 -3.57 21.96
CA SER A 444 -1.23 -4.01 22.95
C SER A 444 -1.44 -3.02 24.10
N LEU A 445 -0.50 -2.09 24.29
CA LEU A 445 -0.58 -1.06 25.33
C LEU A 445 -1.25 0.24 24.85
N ARG A 446 -1.56 0.35 23.55
CA ARG A 446 -2.12 1.58 22.99
C ARG A 446 -3.54 1.83 23.52
N PRO A 447 -3.88 3.08 23.90
CA PRO A 447 -5.17 3.38 24.50
C PRO A 447 -6.38 3.03 23.62
N GLU A 448 -6.27 3.13 22.30
CA GLU A 448 -7.36 2.79 21.37
C GLU A 448 -7.64 1.29 21.24
N ASN A 449 -6.78 0.43 21.81
CA ASN A 449 -6.94 -1.02 21.85
C ASN A 449 -7.45 -1.53 23.21
N GLN A 450 -7.70 -0.65 24.18
CA GLN A 450 -8.33 -0.94 25.48
C GLN A 450 -9.83 -0.65 25.40
#